data_AF-A0A945W2K3-F1
#
_entry.id   AF-A0A945W2K3-F1
#
_cell.length_a   1.000
_cell.length_b   1.000
_cell.length_c   1.000
_cell.angle_alpha   90.00
_cell.angle_beta   90.00
_cell.angle_gamma   90.00
#
_symmetry.space_group_name_H-M   'P 1'
#
loop_
_entity.id
_entity.type
_entity.pdbx_description
1 polymer ?
#
loop_
_entity_poly.entity_id
_entity_poly.type
_entity_poly.pdbx_seq_one_letter_code
_entity_poly.pdbx_strand_id
1 'polypeptide(L)'
;MKNKHVVVRDDILLQQLVLVDGQPGCGKAVLDSAVASMDRVELLQFSTQIERVCALRDLGKITGDGAETMIKLEADLVLYNTMMSRNVNFRVSDQSSVFKDPNFWVYIKRLFAKGDKLIPERIRLERPILHFMTHSMLGFSEPIFNSFGDKVVIIDIVRHPMSMLVQ
;
A
#
# COMPACT_ATOMS: atom_id res chain seq x y z
N MET A 1 35.59 -14.01 -5.50
CA MET A 1 34.48 -13.04 -5.67
C MET A 1 33.18 -13.84 -5.62
N LYS A 2 32.27 -13.58 -4.67
CA LYS A 2 30.98 -14.28 -4.63
C LYS A 2 30.16 -13.85 -5.86
N ASN A 3 29.58 -14.81 -6.58
CA ASN A 3 28.62 -14.51 -7.65
C ASN A 3 27.52 -13.59 -7.09
N LYS A 4 27.39 -12.41 -7.68
CA LYS A 4 26.37 -11.44 -7.30
C LYS A 4 25.08 -11.84 -8.00
N HIS A 5 24.32 -12.73 -7.38
CA HIS A 5 23.00 -13.09 -7.86
C HIS A 5 22.08 -11.86 -7.77
N VAL A 6 21.34 -11.59 -8.83
CA VAL A 6 20.34 -10.51 -8.89
C VAL A 6 18.97 -11.14 -8.72
N VAL A 7 18.16 -10.57 -7.83
CA VAL A 7 16.78 -11.00 -7.60
C VAL A 7 15.84 -10.19 -8.48
N VAL A 8 14.96 -10.86 -9.20
CA VAL A 8 14.02 -10.22 -10.12
C VAL A 8 12.61 -10.79 -9.91
N ARG A 9 11.62 -9.90 -9.99
CA ARG A 9 10.19 -10.23 -10.09
C ARG A 9 9.58 -9.36 -11.18
N ASP A 10 9.30 -9.97 -12.33
CA ASP A 10 8.72 -9.30 -13.48
C ASP A 10 7.20 -9.35 -13.47
N ASP A 11 6.64 -10.52 -13.15
CA ASP A 11 5.18 -10.71 -13.07
C ASP A 11 4.62 -10.17 -11.74
N ILE A 12 3.84 -9.10 -11.85
CA ILE A 12 3.16 -8.44 -10.74
C ILE A 12 1.64 -8.40 -10.96
N LEU A 13 0.88 -8.57 -9.88
CA LEU A 13 -0.58 -8.45 -9.88
C LEU A 13 -1.03 -6.99 -9.80
N LEU A 14 -0.26 -6.16 -9.10
CA LEU A 14 -0.52 -4.75 -8.88
C LEU A 14 -0.77 -4.00 -10.21
N GLN A 15 -1.93 -3.35 -10.27
CA GLN A 15 -2.33 -2.52 -11.40
C GLN A 15 -1.97 -1.06 -11.18
N GLN A 16 -2.31 -0.50 -10.02
CA GLN A 16 -2.03 0.88 -9.61
C GLN A 16 -1.84 0.93 -8.09
N LEU A 17 -1.03 1.88 -7.62
CA LEU A 17 -0.75 2.10 -6.21
C LEU A 17 -0.88 3.59 -5.89
N VAL A 18 -1.64 3.91 -4.85
CA VAL A 18 -1.69 5.23 -4.24
C VAL A 18 -1.16 5.16 -2.81
N LEU A 19 -0.20 6.03 -2.49
CA LEU A 19 0.32 6.21 -1.14
C LEU A 19 -0.04 7.61 -0.66
N VAL A 20 -0.68 7.69 0.51
CA VAL A 20 -0.87 8.94 1.24
C VAL A 20 0.21 9.03 2.30
N ASP A 21 1.14 9.97 2.12
CA ASP A 21 2.31 10.13 2.98
C ASP A 21 2.27 11.45 3.77
N GLY A 22 3.16 11.53 4.76
CA GLY A 22 3.37 12.72 5.59
C GLY A 22 3.55 12.37 7.06
N GLN A 23 3.80 13.39 7.87
CA GLN A 23 4.02 13.20 9.32
C GLN A 23 2.75 12.73 10.05
N PRO A 24 2.87 12.01 11.18
CA PRO A 24 1.74 11.78 12.07
C PRO A 24 1.08 13.10 12.47
N GLY A 25 -0.26 13.14 12.48
CA GLY A 25 -1.02 14.34 12.86
C GLY A 25 -1.13 15.44 11.80
N CYS A 26 -0.56 15.28 10.59
CA CYS A 26 -0.67 16.29 9.54
C CYS A 26 -2.04 16.34 8.83
N GLY A 27 -2.96 15.42 9.15
CA GLY A 27 -4.32 15.39 8.59
C GLY A 27 -4.58 14.29 7.56
N LYS A 28 -3.65 13.34 7.38
CA LYS A 28 -3.78 12.20 6.42
C LYS A 28 -5.11 11.47 6.50
N ALA A 29 -5.63 11.22 7.70
CA ALA A 29 -6.88 10.49 7.88
C ALA A 29 -8.08 11.10 7.13
N VAL A 30 -8.13 12.43 6.99
CA VAL A 30 -9.18 13.10 6.21
C VAL A 30 -9.00 12.84 4.73
N LEU A 31 -7.76 12.95 4.24
CA LEU A 31 -7.44 12.70 2.83
C LEU A 31 -7.61 11.23 2.46
N ASP A 32 -7.19 10.30 3.31
CA ASP A 32 -7.37 8.87 3.12
C ASP A 32 -8.83 8.51 2.94
N SER A 33 -9.72 9.12 3.72
CA SER A 33 -11.18 8.89 3.59
C SER A 33 -11.70 9.36 2.23
N ALA A 34 -11.18 10.48 1.71
CA ALA A 34 -11.52 10.97 0.38
C ALA A 34 -10.95 10.05 -0.73
N VAL A 35 -9.69 9.62 -0.61
CA VAL A 35 -9.05 8.70 -1.56
C VAL A 35 -9.78 7.35 -1.58
N ALA A 36 -10.13 6.78 -0.42
CA ALA A 36 -10.87 5.52 -0.31
C ALA A 36 -12.28 5.58 -0.93
N SER A 37 -12.86 6.77 -1.09
CA SER A 37 -14.15 6.97 -1.75
C SER A 37 -14.08 7.00 -3.28
N MET A 38 -12.88 7.03 -3.85
CA MET A 38 -12.70 7.02 -5.31
C MET A 38 -12.95 5.63 -5.88
N ASP A 39 -13.37 5.59 -7.14
CA ASP A 39 -13.65 4.34 -7.83
C ASP A 39 -12.40 3.43 -7.92
N ARG A 40 -12.61 2.13 -7.73
CA ARG A 40 -11.59 1.07 -7.70
C ARG A 40 -10.54 1.17 -6.59
N VAL A 41 -10.61 2.15 -5.69
CA VAL A 41 -9.69 2.23 -4.56
C VAL A 41 -10.04 1.18 -3.50
N GLU A 42 -9.06 0.37 -3.15
CA GLU A 42 -9.19 -0.68 -2.14
C GLU A 42 -9.05 -0.12 -0.72
N LEU A 43 -9.43 -0.94 0.27
CA LEU A 43 -9.46 -0.59 1.68
C LEU A 43 -8.09 -0.06 2.13
N LEU A 44 -8.11 1.09 2.81
CA LEU A 44 -6.93 1.70 3.39
C LEU A 44 -6.14 0.69 4.23
N GLN A 45 -4.85 0.55 3.92
CA GLN A 45 -3.92 -0.27 4.69
C GLN A 45 -2.66 0.49 5.09
N PHE A 46 -2.06 0.07 6.19
CA PHE A 46 -0.80 0.61 6.68
C PHE A 46 0.37 -0.20 6.13
N SER A 47 1.24 0.41 5.32
CA SER A 47 2.35 -0.31 4.67
C SER A 47 3.66 -0.26 5.46
N THR A 48 3.61 -0.62 6.74
CA THR A 48 4.79 -0.60 7.63
C THR A 48 5.96 -1.44 7.10
N GLN A 49 5.69 -2.52 6.36
CA GLN A 49 6.74 -3.34 5.77
C GLN A 49 7.45 -2.63 4.63
N ILE A 50 6.71 -1.96 3.73
CA ILE A 50 7.28 -1.18 2.63
C ILE A 50 8.12 -0.03 3.20
N GLU A 51 7.63 0.67 4.23
CA GLU A 51 8.41 1.73 4.91
C GLU A 51 9.75 1.21 5.43
N ARG A 52 9.74 0.06 6.11
CA ARG A 52 10.97 -0.56 6.64
C ARG A 52 11.92 -0.98 5.53
N VAL A 53 11.41 -1.54 4.43
CA VAL A 53 12.23 -1.93 3.28
C VAL A 53 12.89 -0.70 2.66
N CYS A 54 12.14 0.38 2.46
CA CYS A 54 12.66 1.63 1.91
C CYS A 54 13.75 2.22 2.84
N ALA A 55 13.49 2.27 4.15
CA ALA A 55 14.47 2.75 5.13
C ALA A 55 15.74 1.88 5.17
N LEU A 56 15.62 0.55 5.13
CA LEU A 56 16.78 -0.35 5.08
C LEU A 56 17.59 -0.18 3.79
N ARG A 57 16.93 0.11 2.68
CA ARG A 57 17.58 0.39 1.41
C ARG A 57 18.36 1.69 1.44
N ASP A 58 17.75 2.76 1.96
CA ASP A 58 18.38 4.07 2.15
C ASP A 58 19.63 3.97 3.06
N LEU A 59 19.54 3.20 4.14
CA LEU A 59 20.66 2.89 5.04
C LEU A 59 21.73 1.95 4.45
N GLY A 60 21.58 1.52 3.20
CA GLY A 60 22.51 0.60 2.52
C GLY A 60 22.58 -0.80 3.13
N LYS A 61 21.57 -1.23 3.89
CA LYS A 61 21.54 -2.55 4.56
C LYS A 61 21.04 -3.68 3.67
N ILE A 62 20.28 -3.34 2.62
CA ILE A 62 19.80 -4.28 1.60
C ILE A 62 20.14 -3.78 0.20
N THR A 63 20.24 -4.71 -0.74
CA THR A 63 20.49 -4.39 -2.15
C THR A 63 19.22 -3.82 -2.80
N GLY A 64 19.38 -3.06 -3.89
CA GLY A 64 18.26 -2.43 -4.60
C GLY A 64 17.28 -3.45 -5.17
N ASP A 65 17.81 -4.46 -5.86
CA ASP A 65 17.05 -5.59 -6.42
C ASP A 65 16.28 -6.38 -5.34
N GLY A 66 16.90 -6.54 -4.16
CA GLY A 66 16.27 -7.14 -2.99
C GLY A 66 15.11 -6.29 -2.46
N ALA A 67 15.34 -4.98 -2.30
CA ALA A 67 14.32 -4.04 -1.84
C ALA A 67 13.12 -3.98 -2.79
N GLU A 68 13.38 -3.81 -4.08
CA GLU A 68 12.35 -3.75 -5.12
C GLU A 68 11.54 -5.04 -5.20
N THR A 69 12.20 -6.20 -5.12
CA THR A 69 11.51 -7.50 -5.11
C THR A 69 10.62 -7.64 -3.87
N MET A 70 11.10 -7.26 -2.68
CA MET A 70 10.30 -7.32 -1.45
C MET A 70 9.07 -6.39 -1.52
N ILE A 71 9.23 -5.19 -2.06
CA ILE A 71 8.13 -4.24 -2.25
C ILE A 71 7.08 -4.82 -3.21
N LYS A 72 7.50 -5.37 -4.36
CA LYS A 72 6.60 -6.03 -5.31
C LYS A 72 5.84 -7.20 -4.69
N LEU A 73 6.53 -8.06 -3.94
CA LEU A 73 5.91 -9.20 -3.26
C LEU A 73 4.89 -8.76 -2.22
N GLU A 74 5.22 -7.77 -1.40
CA GLU A 74 4.33 -7.29 -0.35
C GLU A 74 3.08 -6.63 -0.93
N ALA A 75 3.24 -5.76 -1.94
CA ALA A 75 2.11 -5.11 -2.59
C ALA A 75 1.16 -6.12 -3.25
N ASP A 76 1.70 -7.10 -3.97
CA ASP A 76 0.90 -8.18 -4.58
C ASP A 76 0.19 -9.01 -3.53
N LEU A 77 0.88 -9.37 -2.44
CA LEU A 77 0.30 -10.17 -1.36
C LEU A 77 -0.84 -9.43 -0.66
N VAL A 78 -0.63 -8.16 -0.33
CA VAL A 78 -1.67 -7.33 0.29
C VAL A 78 -2.86 -7.19 -0.64
N LEU A 79 -2.64 -6.85 -1.92
CA LEU A 79 -3.72 -6.72 -2.88
C LEU A 79 -4.50 -8.03 -3.04
N TYR A 80 -3.80 -9.14 -3.26
CA TYR A 80 -4.38 -10.47 -3.39
C TYR A 80 -5.25 -10.84 -2.19
N ASN A 81 -4.76 -10.61 -0.97
CA ASN A 81 -5.50 -10.89 0.26
C ASN A 81 -6.76 -10.01 0.37
N THR A 82 -6.64 -8.72 0.08
CA THR A 82 -7.73 -7.74 0.17
C THR A 82 -8.87 -8.05 -0.80
N MET A 83 -8.55 -8.51 -2.00
CA MET A 83 -9.51 -8.89 -3.05
C MET A 83 -10.37 -10.13 -2.72
N MET A 84 -10.05 -10.82 -1.62
CA MET A 84 -10.85 -11.90 -1.04
C MET A 84 -11.15 -11.67 0.46
N SER A 85 -11.05 -10.42 0.92
CA SER A 85 -11.30 -10.01 2.30
C SER A 85 -10.44 -10.72 3.36
N ARG A 86 -9.29 -11.26 2.97
CA ARG A 86 -8.30 -11.81 3.89
C ARG A 86 -7.48 -10.67 4.50
N ASN A 87 -7.21 -10.74 5.80
CA ASN A 87 -6.51 -9.71 6.58
C ASN A 87 -7.20 -8.32 6.60
N VAL A 88 -8.51 -8.26 6.32
CA VAL A 88 -9.30 -7.04 6.46
C VAL A 88 -9.54 -6.74 7.95
N ASN A 89 -9.37 -5.48 8.35
CA ASN A 89 -9.57 -5.06 9.74
C ASN A 89 -11.05 -4.80 10.04
N PHE A 90 -11.63 -5.60 10.96
CA PHE A 90 -13.00 -5.44 11.47
C PHE A 90 -13.07 -4.75 12.84
N ARG A 91 -11.96 -4.21 13.35
CA ARG A 91 -12.00 -3.46 14.62
C ARG A 91 -12.62 -2.08 14.38
N VAL A 92 -13.83 -1.86 14.88
CA VAL A 92 -14.64 -0.63 14.61
C VAL A 92 -13.91 0.67 14.95
N SER A 93 -13.13 0.68 16.03
CA SER A 93 -12.41 1.87 16.50
C SER A 93 -11.31 2.35 15.54
N ASP A 94 -10.73 1.44 14.76
CA ASP A 94 -9.49 1.69 14.02
C ASP A 94 -9.72 2.54 12.78
N GLN A 95 -8.70 3.26 12.33
CA GLN A 95 -8.80 4.06 11.10
C GLN A 95 -8.93 3.19 9.84
N SER A 96 -8.16 2.09 9.76
CA SER A 96 -8.22 1.12 8.65
C SER A 96 -9.40 0.15 8.74
N SER A 97 -10.36 0.43 9.62
CA SER A 97 -11.52 -0.42 9.80
C SER A 97 -12.38 -0.43 8.55
N VAL A 98 -12.81 -1.61 8.12
CA VAL A 98 -13.76 -1.75 7.02
C VAL A 98 -15.09 -1.03 7.31
N PHE A 99 -15.44 -0.82 8.59
CA PHE A 99 -16.63 -0.07 8.99
C PHE A 99 -16.53 1.44 8.71
N LYS A 100 -15.32 1.96 8.47
CA LYS A 100 -15.08 3.36 8.07
C LYS A 100 -14.89 3.51 6.57
N ASP A 101 -14.92 2.41 5.82
CA ASP A 101 -14.73 2.39 4.39
C ASP A 101 -16.09 2.54 3.66
N PRO A 102 -16.17 3.36 2.60
CA PRO A 102 -17.42 3.56 1.85
C PRO A 102 -17.89 2.27 1.14
N ASN A 103 -16.98 1.33 0.88
CA ASN A 103 -17.22 0.08 0.17
C ASN A 103 -17.34 -1.12 1.13
N PHE A 104 -17.74 -0.91 2.39
CA PHE A 104 -17.94 -1.97 3.39
C PHE A 104 -18.59 -3.26 2.84
N TRP A 105 -19.69 -3.13 2.08
CA TRP A 105 -20.43 -4.26 1.53
C TRP A 105 -19.65 -5.07 0.50
N VAL A 106 -18.68 -4.47 -0.20
CA VAL A 106 -17.79 -5.19 -1.14
C VAL A 106 -16.97 -6.22 -0.37
N TYR A 107 -16.41 -5.83 0.78
CA TYR A 107 -15.61 -6.73 1.61
C TYR A 107 -16.46 -7.82 2.28
N ILE A 108 -17.69 -7.51 2.68
CA ILE A 108 -18.63 -8.54 3.17
C ILE A 108 -18.96 -9.55 2.06
N LYS A 109 -19.25 -9.09 0.83
CA LYS A 109 -19.50 -10.01 -0.30
C LYS A 109 -18.28 -10.87 -0.62
N ARG A 110 -17.09 -10.27 -0.65
CA ARG A 110 -15.83 -10.97 -0.92
C ARG A 110 -15.48 -12.00 0.17
N LEU A 111 -15.86 -11.75 1.43
CA LEU A 111 -15.66 -12.67 2.56
C LEU A 111 -16.37 -14.03 2.36
N PHE A 112 -17.56 -14.03 1.75
CA PHE A 112 -18.33 -15.24 1.45
C PHE A 112 -18.14 -15.75 0.01
N ALA A 113 -17.37 -15.05 -0.81
CA ALA A 113 -17.10 -15.45 -2.19
C ALA A 113 -15.98 -16.51 -2.25
N LYS A 114 -15.90 -17.23 -3.38
CA LYS A 114 -14.76 -18.12 -3.65
C LYS A 114 -13.49 -17.29 -3.84
N GLY A 115 -12.44 -17.65 -3.10
CA GLY A 115 -11.11 -17.03 -3.18
C GLY A 115 -10.12 -17.78 -4.07
N ASP A 116 -8.85 -17.65 -3.73
CA ASP A 116 -7.71 -18.37 -4.30
C ASP A 116 -7.52 -18.16 -5.81
N LYS A 117 -7.66 -19.22 -6.62
CA LYS A 117 -7.33 -19.22 -8.07
C LYS A 117 -8.13 -18.21 -8.89
N LEU A 118 -9.25 -17.73 -8.38
CA LEU A 118 -10.11 -16.75 -9.07
C LEU A 118 -9.65 -15.30 -8.87
N ILE A 119 -8.80 -15.04 -7.88
CA ILE A 119 -8.42 -13.68 -7.50
C ILE A 119 -7.52 -13.00 -8.53
N PRO A 120 -6.53 -13.65 -9.16
CA PRO A 120 -5.73 -13.00 -10.21
C PRO A 120 -6.59 -12.50 -11.38
N GLU A 121 -7.58 -13.30 -11.80
CA GLU A 121 -8.53 -12.92 -12.84
C GLU A 121 -9.42 -11.74 -12.41
N ARG A 122 -9.88 -11.74 -11.15
CA ARG A 122 -10.62 -10.62 -10.58
C ARG A 122 -9.80 -9.34 -10.59
N ILE A 123 -8.54 -9.39 -10.13
CA ILE A 123 -7.62 -8.24 -10.14
C ILE A 123 -7.45 -7.69 -11.55
N ARG A 124 -7.29 -8.56 -12.54
CA ARG A 124 -7.15 -8.18 -13.95
C ARG A 124 -8.39 -7.44 -14.48
N LEU A 125 -9.58 -7.89 -14.10
CA LEU A 125 -10.86 -7.32 -14.56
C LEU A 125 -11.24 -6.03 -13.80
N GLU A 126 -11.17 -6.05 -12.47
CA GLU A 126 -11.57 -4.91 -11.62
C GLU A 126 -10.52 -3.79 -11.62
N ARG A 127 -9.26 -4.11 -11.95
CA ARG A 127 -8.12 -3.19 -11.97
C ARG A 127 -8.04 -2.31 -10.72
N PRO A 128 -7.98 -2.92 -9.52
CA PRO A 128 -8.00 -2.21 -8.25
C PRO A 128 -6.79 -1.29 -8.08
N ILE A 129 -6.98 -0.19 -7.37
CA ILE A 129 -5.94 0.72 -6.91
C ILE A 129 -5.65 0.36 -5.46
N LEU A 130 -4.44 -0.14 -5.20
CA LEU A 130 -3.99 -0.43 -3.84
C LEU A 130 -3.76 0.89 -3.09
N HIS A 131 -4.33 1.02 -1.89
CA HIS A 131 -4.25 2.24 -1.09
C HIS A 131 -3.45 2.00 0.19
N PHE A 132 -2.34 2.73 0.31
CA PHE A 132 -1.52 2.75 1.51
C PHE A 132 -1.49 4.12 2.16
N MET A 133 -1.47 4.13 3.50
CA MET A 133 -0.97 5.27 4.26
C MET A 133 0.42 4.96 4.81
N THR A 134 1.34 5.91 4.61
CA THR A 134 2.72 5.86 5.13
C THR A 134 3.07 7.03 6.06
N HIS A 135 4.24 6.93 6.69
CA HIS A 135 4.74 7.90 7.66
C HIS A 135 6.10 8.45 7.24
N SER A 136 6.08 9.60 6.58
CA SER A 136 7.27 10.41 6.26
C SER A 136 8.30 9.66 5.42
N MET A 137 7.82 8.97 4.40
CA MET A 137 8.58 8.04 3.57
C MET A 137 9.11 8.69 2.29
N LEU A 138 8.58 9.85 1.88
CA LEU A 138 8.91 10.54 0.64
C LEU A 138 10.43 10.64 0.38
N GLY A 139 11.23 11.00 1.39
CA GLY A 139 12.68 11.18 1.27
C GLY A 139 13.48 9.93 0.90
N PHE A 140 12.91 8.73 1.10
CA PHE A 140 13.55 7.45 0.82
C PHE A 140 12.63 6.53 0.00
N SER A 141 11.71 7.11 -0.76
CA SER A 141 10.68 6.40 -1.54
C SER A 141 11.13 5.87 -2.90
N GLU A 142 12.38 6.13 -3.30
CA GLU A 142 12.99 5.67 -4.57
C GLU A 142 12.68 4.19 -4.89
N PRO A 143 12.79 3.24 -3.93
CA PRO A 143 12.56 1.82 -4.23
C PRO A 143 11.13 1.51 -4.71
N ILE A 144 10.13 2.31 -4.31
CA ILE A 144 8.74 2.13 -4.73
C ILE A 144 8.57 2.55 -6.19
N PHE A 145 9.15 3.70 -6.56
CA PHE A 145 9.15 4.17 -7.95
C PHE A 145 9.90 3.21 -8.87
N ASN A 146 11.06 2.71 -8.43
CA ASN A 146 11.80 1.69 -9.19
C ASN A 146 11.00 0.38 -9.35
N SER A 147 10.19 0.03 -8.35
CA SER A 147 9.39 -1.20 -8.37
C SER A 147 8.22 -1.16 -9.34
N PHE A 148 7.54 -0.02 -9.46
CA PHE A 148 6.22 0.05 -10.09
C PHE A 148 6.10 1.15 -11.17
N GLY A 149 7.10 2.02 -11.31
CA GLY A 149 7.16 3.03 -12.36
C GLY A 149 5.96 3.99 -12.35
N ASP A 150 5.31 4.07 -13.51
CA ASP A 150 4.17 4.92 -13.81
C ASP A 150 2.86 4.51 -13.10
N LYS A 151 2.85 3.36 -12.42
CA LYS A 151 1.69 2.87 -11.65
C LYS A 151 1.53 3.54 -10.28
N VAL A 152 2.49 4.37 -9.86
CA VAL A 152 2.56 4.93 -8.49
C VAL A 152 2.13 6.39 -8.46
N VAL A 153 1.27 6.70 -7.49
CA VAL A 153 0.97 8.07 -7.09
C VAL A 153 1.26 8.21 -5.60
N ILE A 154 2.13 9.16 -5.23
CA ILE A 154 2.35 9.54 -3.82
C ILE A 154 1.71 10.92 -3.60
N ILE A 155 0.85 11.01 -2.60
CA ILE A 155 0.25 12.26 -2.14
C ILE A 155 0.85 12.57 -0.77
N ASP A 156 1.84 13.46 -0.73
CA ASP A 156 2.49 13.88 0.51
C ASP A 156 1.78 15.09 1.13
N ILE A 157 1.35 14.95 2.38
CA ILE A 157 0.67 16.03 3.11
C ILE A 157 1.68 16.76 3.99
N VAL A 158 1.96 17.99 3.58
CA VAL A 158 2.79 18.93 4.34
C VAL A 158 1.91 19.89 5.11
N ARG A 159 2.11 19.97 6.43
CA ARG A 159 1.50 20.97 7.30
C ARG A 159 2.59 21.82 7.94
N HIS A 160 2.25 23.06 8.32
CA HIS A 160 3.20 23.95 8.97
C HIS A 160 3.81 23.31 10.23
N PRO A 161 5.15 23.25 10.38
CA PRO A 161 5.82 22.51 11.46
C PRO A 161 5.36 22.88 12.88
N MET A 162 5.09 24.16 13.14
CA MET A 162 4.60 24.62 14.44
C MET A 162 3.27 23.97 14.85
N SER A 163 2.41 23.65 13.89
CA SER A 163 1.12 22.98 14.16
C SER A 163 1.25 21.49 14.45
N MET A 164 2.43 20.90 14.22
CA MET A 164 2.72 19.50 14.52
C MET A 164 3.36 19.29 15.91
N LEU A 165 3.89 20.36 16.52
CA LEU A 165 4.49 20.35 17.86
C LEU A 165 3.45 20.45 18.98
N VAL A 166 2.26 20.98 18.68
CA VAL A 166 1.14 21.11 19.61
C VAL A 166 0.11 20.05 19.21
N GLN A 167 0.19 18.87 19.82
CA GLN A 167 -0.75 17.76 19.61
C GLN A 167 -1.72 17.64 20.77
#